data_AF-A0A966P5S9-F1
#
_entry.id   AF-A0A966P5S9-F1
#
_cell.length_a   1.000
_cell.length_b   1.000
_cell.length_c   1.000
_cell.angle_alpha   90.00
_cell.angle_beta   90.00
_cell.angle_gamma   90.00
#
_symmetry.space_group_name_H-M   'P 1'
#
loop_
_entity.id
_entity.type
_entity.pdbx_description
1 polymer ?
#
loop_
_entity_poly.entity_id
_entity_poly.type
_entity_poly.pdbx_seq_one_letter_code
_entity_poly.pdbx_strand_id
1 'polypeptide(L)'
;MNAMQEIRQGESQTREFKFRVDSQRKIAKTLVAFANTDGGTIFIGVKDNGVVAGVRGEEELYMIEGAADLHTRPRVDFRAEAIEVDGKTILAIHVPKSVTLPHEAHEEEGSGPREWCAYFRQGAANFRANGVLMEYWRTVEVPKSLTKEDQKVLTVLREWEESEGFDTIEGRAAAQSSPPPPKESGLSVSQLIKRTQLPAKTVECALATLISWNAVDFTAGEKGIRFQLTQV
;
A
#
# COMPACT_ATOMS: atom_id res chain seq x y z
N MET A 1 -5.42 24.60 0.98
CA MET A 1 -4.94 24.08 -0.31
C MET A 1 -6.08 24.15 -1.31
N ASN A 2 -5.79 24.25 -2.61
CA ASN A 2 -6.82 24.41 -3.64
C ASN A 2 -7.18 23.03 -4.22
N ALA A 3 -8.38 22.52 -3.94
CA ALA A 3 -8.84 21.20 -4.38
C ALA A 3 -8.71 21.00 -5.90
N MET A 4 -8.92 22.05 -6.70
CA MET A 4 -8.80 21.96 -8.15
C MET A 4 -7.36 21.72 -8.63
N GLN A 5 -6.35 22.24 -7.89
CA GLN A 5 -4.96 21.95 -8.20
C GLN A 5 -4.61 20.48 -7.90
N GLU A 6 -5.14 19.93 -6.81
CA GLU A 6 -4.92 18.53 -6.45
C GLU A 6 -5.59 17.58 -7.44
N ILE A 7 -6.83 17.87 -7.86
CA ILE A 7 -7.54 17.06 -8.85
C ILE A 7 -6.78 17.02 -10.18
N ARG A 8 -6.23 18.15 -10.62
CA ARG A 8 -5.43 18.22 -11.87
C ARG A 8 -4.13 17.42 -11.83
N GLN A 9 -3.59 17.17 -10.64
CA GLN A 9 -2.37 16.37 -10.49
C GLN A 9 -2.66 14.86 -10.54
N GLY A 10 -3.94 14.45 -10.56
CA GLY A 10 -4.35 13.06 -10.69
C GLY A 10 -4.23 12.25 -9.40
N GLU A 11 -4.61 10.98 -9.51
CA GLU A 11 -4.48 10.01 -8.42
C GLU A 11 -3.01 9.73 -8.09
N SER A 12 -2.76 9.40 -6.83
CA SER A 12 -1.42 9.17 -6.30
C SER A 12 -1.50 8.39 -4.99
N GLN A 13 -0.36 8.23 -4.32
CA GLN A 13 -0.32 7.61 -2.99
C GLN A 13 -1.22 8.32 -1.97
N THR A 14 -1.32 9.65 -2.07
CA THR A 14 -2.08 10.48 -1.14
C THR A 14 -3.40 11.01 -1.73
N ARG A 15 -3.80 10.56 -2.92
CA ARG A 15 -5.03 11.01 -3.59
C ARG A 15 -5.75 9.87 -4.31
N GLU A 16 -7.04 9.77 -4.05
CA GLU A 16 -7.95 8.83 -4.70
C GLU A 16 -9.17 9.60 -5.19
N PHE A 17 -9.63 9.30 -6.40
CA PHE A 17 -10.88 9.84 -6.94
C PHE A 17 -11.95 8.76 -6.93
N LYS A 18 -13.16 9.13 -6.51
CA LYS A 18 -14.33 8.29 -6.68
C LYS A 18 -15.47 9.11 -7.21
N PHE A 19 -16.17 8.57 -8.20
CA PHE A 19 -17.39 9.20 -8.67
C PHE A 19 -18.48 9.22 -7.59
N ARG A 20 -18.62 8.12 -6.84
CA ARG A 20 -19.59 7.91 -5.73
C ARG A 20 -19.14 6.74 -4.84
N VAL A 21 -19.78 6.55 -3.69
CA VAL A 21 -19.54 5.42 -2.76
C VAL A 21 -20.64 4.37 -2.92
N ASP A 22 -20.39 3.38 -3.77
CA ASP A 22 -21.34 2.28 -4.01
C ASP A 22 -21.38 1.22 -2.89
N SER A 23 -20.37 1.19 -2.01
CA SER A 23 -20.25 0.15 -0.97
C SER A 23 -19.39 0.61 0.19
N GLN A 24 -19.93 0.46 1.40
CA GLN A 24 -19.21 0.75 2.64
C GLN A 24 -17.97 -0.14 2.79
N ARG A 25 -18.04 -1.41 2.37
CA ARG A 25 -16.89 -2.33 2.41
C ARG A 25 -15.77 -1.92 1.46
N LYS A 26 -16.10 -1.47 0.25
CA LYS A 26 -15.08 -1.01 -0.71
C LYS A 26 -14.37 0.25 -0.23
N ILE A 27 -15.12 1.23 0.27
CA ILE A 27 -14.50 2.45 0.79
C ILE A 27 -13.75 2.21 2.09
N ALA A 28 -14.19 1.26 2.94
CA ALA A 28 -13.44 0.84 4.13
C ALA A 28 -12.02 0.35 3.77
N LYS A 29 -11.85 -0.44 2.69
CA LYS A 29 -10.53 -0.85 2.20
C LYS A 29 -9.65 0.33 1.84
N THR A 30 -10.22 1.35 1.19
CA THR A 30 -9.52 2.60 0.86
C THR A 30 -9.15 3.38 2.12
N LEU A 31 -10.07 3.54 3.07
CA LEU A 31 -9.81 4.22 4.36
C LEU A 31 -8.64 3.59 5.12
N VAL A 32 -8.66 2.27 5.30
CA VAL A 32 -7.57 1.57 6.02
C VAL A 32 -6.26 1.64 5.24
N ALA A 33 -6.29 1.60 3.91
CA ALA A 33 -5.08 1.74 3.09
C ALA A 33 -4.43 3.11 3.25
N PHE A 34 -5.22 4.20 3.28
CA PHE A 34 -4.70 5.53 3.58
C PHE A 34 -4.13 5.63 5.00
N ALA A 35 -4.88 5.15 6.00
CA ALA A 35 -4.47 5.21 7.39
C ALA A 35 -3.17 4.43 7.66
N ASN A 36 -2.98 3.31 6.97
CA ASN A 36 -1.79 2.45 7.10
C ASN A 36 -0.57 2.92 6.30
N THR A 37 -0.67 4.01 5.53
CA THR A 37 0.43 4.51 4.68
C THR A 37 0.77 5.94 5.05
N ASP A 38 0.44 6.92 4.20
CA ASP A 38 0.82 8.33 4.40
C ASP A 38 -0.37 9.23 4.72
N GLY A 39 -1.56 8.65 4.88
CA GLY A 39 -2.80 9.39 4.83
C GLY A 39 -3.01 10.02 3.45
N GLY A 40 -3.99 10.92 3.35
CA GLY A 40 -4.31 11.59 2.11
C GLY A 40 -5.76 12.04 2.03
N THR A 41 -6.20 12.32 0.80
CA THR A 41 -7.54 12.81 0.52
C THR A 41 -8.23 11.91 -0.51
N ILE A 42 -9.45 11.51 -0.21
CA ILE A 42 -10.36 10.85 -1.14
C ILE A 42 -11.35 11.90 -1.63
N PHE A 43 -11.36 12.19 -2.94
CA PHE A 43 -12.30 13.12 -3.55
C PHE A 43 -13.49 12.35 -4.12
N ILE A 44 -14.66 12.52 -3.50
CA ILE A 44 -15.93 11.93 -3.95
C ILE A 44 -16.65 12.94 -4.86
N GLY A 45 -17.17 12.49 -5.99
CA GLY A 45 -17.74 13.32 -7.05
C GLY A 45 -16.76 13.68 -8.16
N VAL A 46 -15.63 12.99 -8.22
CA VAL A 46 -14.60 13.16 -9.25
C VAL A 46 -14.42 11.83 -9.98
N LYS A 47 -14.47 11.86 -11.31
CA LYS A 47 -14.21 10.67 -12.14
C LYS A 47 -12.72 10.39 -12.20
N ASP A 48 -12.34 9.17 -12.55
CA ASP A 48 -10.93 8.72 -12.65
C ASP A 48 -10.10 9.59 -13.63
N ASN A 49 -10.75 10.21 -14.62
CA ASN A 49 -10.12 11.15 -15.55
C ASN A 49 -10.01 12.60 -15.01
N GLY A 50 -10.30 12.83 -13.74
CA GLY A 50 -10.27 14.14 -13.08
C GLY A 50 -11.48 15.04 -13.35
N VAL A 51 -12.48 14.56 -14.10
CA VAL A 51 -13.69 15.38 -14.39
C VAL A 51 -14.57 15.47 -13.15
N VAL A 52 -14.84 16.70 -12.71
CA VAL A 52 -15.76 17.00 -11.61
C VAL A 52 -17.20 16.75 -12.04
N ALA A 53 -17.84 15.78 -11.40
CA ALA A 53 -19.22 15.41 -11.64
C ALA A 53 -20.18 15.94 -10.56
N GLY A 54 -19.68 16.11 -9.33
CA GLY A 54 -20.44 16.56 -8.16
C GLY A 54 -21.19 15.43 -7.46
N VAL A 55 -21.58 15.64 -6.21
CA VAL A 55 -22.27 14.66 -5.35
C VAL A 55 -23.37 15.28 -4.49
N ARG A 56 -24.26 14.42 -3.98
CA ARG A 56 -25.11 14.71 -2.83
C ARG A 56 -24.33 14.35 -1.56
N GLY A 57 -23.70 15.35 -0.94
CA GLY A 57 -22.72 15.14 0.13
C GLY A 57 -23.22 14.33 1.33
N GLU A 58 -24.50 14.43 1.71
CA GLU A 58 -25.07 13.74 2.88
C GLU A 58 -25.09 12.22 2.73
N GLU A 59 -25.52 11.72 1.56
CA GLU A 59 -25.60 10.27 1.29
C GLU A 59 -24.21 9.64 1.28
N GLU A 60 -23.26 10.30 0.61
CA GLU A 60 -21.87 9.85 0.54
C GLU A 60 -21.21 9.86 1.92
N LEU A 61 -21.42 10.91 2.71
CA LEU A 61 -20.89 11.01 4.07
C LEU A 61 -21.41 9.88 4.95
N TYR A 62 -22.72 9.60 4.93
CA TYR A 62 -23.33 8.51 5.70
C TYR A 62 -22.72 7.14 5.33
N MET A 63 -22.46 6.90 4.04
CA MET A 63 -21.81 5.68 3.58
C MET A 63 -20.37 5.55 4.12
N ILE A 64 -19.63 6.65 4.17
CA ILE A 64 -18.24 6.67 4.62
C ILE A 64 -18.14 6.55 6.15
N GLU A 65 -19.06 7.19 6.89
CA GLU A 65 -19.19 7.05 8.34
C GLU A 65 -19.47 5.59 8.71
N GLY A 66 -20.49 4.98 8.09
CA GLY A 66 -20.78 3.56 8.34
C GLY A 66 -19.65 2.62 7.92
N ALA A 67 -18.89 2.96 6.88
CA ALA A 67 -17.69 2.21 6.51
C ALA A 67 -16.61 2.25 7.60
N ALA A 68 -16.32 3.44 8.12
CA ALA A 68 -15.35 3.62 9.21
C ALA A 68 -15.81 2.87 10.48
N ASP A 69 -17.08 3.00 10.85
CA ASP A 69 -17.59 2.47 12.11
C ASP A 69 -17.79 0.95 12.11
N LEU A 70 -18.32 0.40 11.00
CA LEU A 70 -18.76 -1.00 10.93
C LEU A 70 -17.79 -1.91 10.19
N HIS A 71 -16.92 -1.34 9.36
CA HIS A 71 -16.08 -2.10 8.45
C HIS A 71 -14.59 -1.79 8.57
N THR A 72 -14.16 -1.02 9.57
CA THR A 72 -12.75 -0.85 9.92
C THR A 72 -12.48 -1.18 11.39
N ARG A 73 -11.30 -1.72 11.69
CA ARG A 73 -10.83 -1.95 13.06
C ARG A 73 -9.30 -1.77 13.18
N PRO A 74 -8.80 -0.97 14.14
CA PRO A 74 -9.53 0.06 14.85
C PRO A 74 -10.28 1.00 13.87
N ARG A 75 -11.28 1.72 14.37
CA ARG A 75 -12.00 2.72 13.58
C ARG A 75 -11.00 3.68 12.92
N VAL A 76 -11.13 3.90 11.61
CA VAL A 76 -10.35 4.92 10.91
C VAL A 76 -11.03 6.27 11.07
N ASP A 77 -10.34 7.22 11.71
CA ASP A 77 -10.80 8.60 11.80
C ASP A 77 -10.59 9.34 10.48
N PHE A 78 -11.51 10.25 10.15
CA PHE A 78 -11.40 11.12 8.99
C PHE A 78 -12.09 12.45 9.25
N ARG A 79 -11.76 13.46 8.44
CA ARG A 79 -12.49 14.73 8.36
C ARG A 79 -13.11 14.87 6.97
N ALA A 80 -14.39 15.20 6.92
CA ALA A 80 -15.08 15.51 5.68
C ALA A 80 -15.16 17.02 5.45
N GLU A 81 -14.98 17.45 4.21
CA GLU A 81 -15.13 18.83 3.76
C GLU A 81 -15.90 18.87 2.44
N ALA A 82 -17.02 19.58 2.39
CA ALA A 82 -17.73 19.85 1.14
C ALA A 82 -17.07 21.05 0.43
N ILE A 83 -16.69 20.86 -0.83
CA ILE A 83 -15.95 21.87 -1.61
C ILE A 83 -16.71 22.15 -2.90
N GLU A 84 -16.91 23.42 -3.23
CA GLU A 84 -17.48 23.81 -4.52
C GLU A 84 -16.36 23.98 -5.56
N VAL A 85 -16.47 23.25 -6.67
CA VAL A 85 -15.55 23.30 -7.81
C VAL A 85 -16.37 23.39 -9.08
N ASP A 86 -16.15 24.43 -9.88
CA ASP A 86 -16.87 24.67 -11.16
C ASP A 86 -18.41 24.61 -11.01
N GLY A 87 -18.94 25.18 -9.92
CA GLY A 87 -20.38 25.21 -9.62
C GLY A 87 -20.98 23.85 -9.20
N LYS A 88 -20.13 22.87 -8.91
CA LYS A 88 -20.52 21.54 -8.42
C LYS A 88 -19.90 21.28 -7.05
N THR A 89 -20.66 20.68 -6.15
CA THR A 89 -20.15 20.27 -4.84
C THR A 89 -19.49 18.90 -4.93
N ILE A 90 -18.26 18.79 -4.43
CA ILE A 90 -17.56 17.53 -4.17
C ILE A 90 -17.34 17.34 -2.68
N LEU A 91 -17.04 16.11 -2.25
CA LEU A 91 -16.70 15.80 -0.86
C LEU A 91 -15.23 15.38 -0.79
N ALA A 92 -14.43 16.11 -0.02
CA ALA A 92 -13.05 15.74 0.32
C ALA A 92 -13.03 15.03 1.67
N ILE A 93 -12.58 13.77 1.67
CA ILE A 93 -12.40 12.96 2.88
C ILE A 93 -10.92 12.91 3.20
N HIS A 94 -10.52 13.63 4.24
CA HIS A 94 -9.15 13.67 4.72
C HIS A 94 -8.93 12.54 5.73
N VAL A 95 -8.07 11.59 5.37
CA VAL A 95 -7.68 10.47 6.23
C VAL A 95 -6.25 10.71 6.68
N PRO A 96 -5.98 10.94 7.98
CA PRO A 96 -4.62 11.08 8.46
C PRO A 96 -3.88 9.74 8.42
N LYS A 97 -2.55 9.80 8.34
CA LYS A 97 -1.71 8.65 8.69
C LYS A 97 -1.99 8.27 10.14
N SER A 98 -2.29 7.01 10.38
CA SER A 98 -2.53 6.53 11.73
C SER A 98 -1.23 6.42 12.52
N VAL A 99 -1.32 6.73 13.81
CA VAL A 99 -0.26 6.49 14.79
C VAL A 99 -0.35 5.09 15.39
N THR A 100 -1.44 4.35 15.12
CA THR A 100 -1.66 2.98 15.57
C THR A 100 -1.89 2.07 14.37
N LEU A 101 -0.91 1.23 14.07
CA LEU A 101 -0.98 0.29 12.96
C LEU A 101 -1.08 -1.15 13.49
N PRO A 102 -1.70 -2.08 12.74
CA PRO A 102 -2.44 -1.87 11.49
C PRO A 102 -3.93 -1.63 11.71
N HIS A 103 -4.55 -0.87 10.79
CA HIS A 103 -6.00 -0.89 10.57
C HIS A 103 -6.38 -2.00 9.58
N GLU A 104 -7.46 -2.71 9.87
CA GLU A 104 -8.00 -3.79 9.05
C GLU A 104 -9.42 -3.44 8.58
N ALA A 105 -9.76 -3.85 7.36
CA ALA A 105 -11.11 -3.74 6.82
C ALA A 105 -11.79 -5.11 6.74
N HIS A 106 -13.11 -5.12 6.94
CA HIS A 106 -13.93 -6.34 6.89
C HIS A 106 -14.22 -6.77 5.44
N GLU A 107 -13.84 -7.99 5.08
CA GLU A 107 -14.17 -8.60 3.79
C GLU A 107 -15.55 -9.28 3.83
N GLU A 108 -16.07 -9.62 2.65
CA GLU A 108 -17.32 -10.37 2.55
C GLU A 108 -17.11 -11.82 2.99
N GLU A 109 -18.13 -12.40 3.58
CA GLU A 109 -18.10 -13.81 4.00
C GLU A 109 -17.86 -14.71 2.78
N GLY A 110 -16.91 -15.65 2.89
CA GLY A 110 -16.49 -16.50 1.77
C GLY A 110 -15.37 -15.92 0.88
N SER A 111 -14.86 -14.71 1.13
CA SER A 111 -13.73 -14.11 0.39
C SER A 111 -12.36 -14.78 0.69
N GLY A 112 -12.31 -15.64 1.69
CA GLY A 112 -11.11 -16.37 2.09
C GLY A 112 -11.10 -16.71 3.59
N PRO A 113 -9.97 -17.20 4.12
CA PRO A 113 -9.86 -17.66 5.50
C PRO A 113 -9.81 -16.52 6.55
N ARG A 114 -9.76 -15.25 6.12
CA ARG A 114 -9.65 -14.10 7.01
C ARG A 114 -10.76 -13.10 6.71
N GLU A 115 -11.62 -12.89 7.69
CA GLU A 115 -12.70 -11.88 7.64
C GLU A 115 -12.18 -10.45 7.67
N TRP A 116 -10.97 -10.23 8.21
CA TRP A 116 -10.38 -8.91 8.39
C TRP A 116 -8.97 -8.86 7.82
N CYS A 117 -8.71 -7.82 7.03
CA CYS A 117 -7.49 -7.69 6.26
C CYS A 117 -6.97 -6.26 6.33
N ALA A 118 -5.68 -6.10 6.58
CA ALA A 118 -5.02 -4.81 6.42
C ALA A 118 -4.70 -4.55 4.94
N TYR A 119 -4.79 -3.29 4.56
CA TYR A 119 -4.42 -2.80 3.23
C TYR A 119 -3.46 -1.61 3.37
N PHE A 120 -2.69 -1.33 2.33
CA PHE A 120 -1.80 -0.17 2.24
C PHE A 120 -1.81 0.39 0.81
N ARG A 121 -1.26 1.60 0.65
CA ARG A 121 -1.12 2.25 -0.66
C ARG A 121 0.31 2.16 -1.17
N GLN A 122 0.45 1.92 -2.47
CA GLN A 122 1.70 2.16 -3.20
C GLN A 122 1.32 2.73 -4.57
N GLY A 123 1.71 3.98 -4.82
CA GLY A 123 1.15 4.74 -5.95
C GLY A 123 -0.37 4.91 -5.82
N ALA A 124 -1.11 4.86 -6.92
CA ALA A 124 -2.58 5.04 -6.90
C ALA A 124 -3.36 3.79 -6.46
N ALA A 125 -2.71 2.66 -6.20
CA ALA A 125 -3.36 1.39 -5.93
C ALA A 125 -3.35 0.98 -4.44
N ASN A 126 -4.40 0.26 -4.04
CA ASN A 126 -4.51 -0.35 -2.71
C ASN A 126 -4.12 -1.83 -2.79
N PHE A 127 -3.20 -2.28 -1.92
CA PHE A 127 -2.73 -3.67 -1.86
C PHE A 127 -3.02 -4.28 -0.50
N ARG A 128 -3.27 -5.59 -0.48
CA ARG A 128 -3.45 -6.35 0.77
C ARG A 128 -2.09 -6.60 1.42
N ALA A 129 -1.98 -6.32 2.71
CA ALA A 129 -0.78 -6.60 3.48
C ALA A 129 -0.58 -8.12 3.70
N ASN A 130 0.65 -8.58 3.55
CA ASN A 130 1.03 -9.97 3.85
C ASN A 130 1.54 -10.11 5.30
N GLY A 131 1.96 -11.32 5.69
CA GLY A 131 2.47 -11.59 7.04
C GLY A 131 3.68 -10.74 7.43
N VAL A 132 4.53 -10.39 6.46
CA VAL A 132 5.70 -9.51 6.66
C VAL A 132 5.26 -8.12 7.13
N LEU A 133 4.37 -7.46 6.37
CA LEU A 133 3.90 -6.12 6.72
C LEU A 133 3.11 -6.10 8.03
N MET A 134 2.34 -7.16 8.30
CA MET A 134 1.65 -7.31 9.58
C MET A 134 2.62 -7.43 10.75
N GLU A 135 3.73 -8.14 10.58
CA GLU A 135 4.77 -8.23 11.60
C GLU A 135 5.52 -6.91 11.77
N TYR A 136 5.86 -6.26 10.66
CA TYR A 136 6.54 -4.96 10.64
C TYR A 136 5.72 -3.89 11.37
N TRP A 137 4.44 -3.73 11.03
CA TRP A 137 3.58 -2.73 11.69
C TRP A 137 3.32 -3.00 13.16
N ARG A 138 3.41 -4.26 13.60
CA ARG A 138 3.28 -4.64 15.02
C ARG A 138 4.59 -4.52 15.79
N THR A 139 5.70 -4.21 15.12
CA THR A 139 7.00 -4.04 15.76
C THR A 139 6.99 -2.73 16.54
N VAL A 140 6.93 -2.82 17.87
CA VAL A 140 6.94 -1.66 18.77
C VAL A 140 8.36 -1.14 18.99
N GLU A 141 9.33 -2.05 19.09
CA GLU A 141 10.75 -1.73 19.27
C GLU A 141 11.58 -2.35 18.16
N VAL A 142 12.34 -1.52 17.43
CA VAL A 142 13.29 -2.00 16.43
C VAL A 142 14.41 -2.77 17.15
N PRO A 143 14.67 -4.04 16.78
CA PRO A 143 15.75 -4.81 17.39
C PRO A 143 17.08 -4.08 17.29
N LYS A 144 17.90 -4.10 18.35
CA LYS A 144 19.20 -3.41 18.41
C LYS A 144 20.30 -4.10 17.60
N SER A 145 20.08 -5.35 17.21
CA SER A 145 21.02 -6.15 16.43
C SER A 145 20.29 -7.15 15.54
N LEU A 146 20.87 -7.44 14.38
CA LEU A 146 20.38 -8.48 13.46
C LEU A 146 20.80 -9.88 13.93
N THR A 147 19.85 -10.81 13.91
CA THR A 147 20.05 -12.24 14.18
C THR A 147 20.75 -12.96 13.02
N LYS A 148 21.08 -14.24 13.21
CA LYS A 148 21.66 -15.07 12.14
C LYS A 148 20.66 -15.27 11.00
N GLU A 149 19.39 -15.39 11.33
CA GLU A 149 18.28 -15.56 10.40
C GLU A 149 18.08 -14.29 9.56
N ASP A 150 18.12 -13.11 10.19
CA ASP A 150 18.04 -11.81 9.49
C ASP A 150 19.20 -11.66 8.50
N GLN A 151 20.43 -11.94 8.96
CA GLN A 151 21.62 -11.89 8.11
C GLN A 151 21.52 -12.87 6.93
N LYS A 152 20.97 -14.07 7.15
CA LYS A 152 20.79 -15.06 6.09
C LYS A 152 19.82 -14.58 5.01
N VAL A 153 18.69 -13.97 5.39
CA VAL A 153 17.74 -13.38 4.42
C VAL A 153 18.42 -12.24 3.65
N LEU A 154 19.17 -11.38 4.34
CA LEU A 154 19.88 -10.26 3.74
C LEU A 154 20.94 -10.72 2.73
N THR A 155 21.70 -11.77 3.05
CA THR A 155 22.67 -12.37 2.12
C THR A 155 21.99 -12.90 0.86
N VAL A 156 20.87 -13.62 0.99
CA VAL A 156 20.12 -14.13 -0.18
C VAL A 156 19.63 -13.00 -1.08
N LEU A 157 19.20 -11.87 -0.51
CA LEU A 157 18.78 -10.70 -1.30
C LEU A 157 19.97 -10.08 -2.04
N ARG A 158 21.14 -9.96 -1.40
CA ARG A 158 22.37 -9.47 -2.03
C ARG A 158 22.82 -10.35 -3.19
N GLU A 159 22.91 -11.66 -2.96
CA GLU A 159 23.30 -12.63 -3.99
C GLU A 159 22.33 -12.60 -5.18
N TRP A 160 21.03 -12.42 -4.93
CA TRP A 160 20.05 -12.29 -6.00
C TRP A 160 20.26 -11.01 -6.82
N GLU A 161 20.40 -9.84 -6.18
CA GLU A 161 20.64 -8.58 -6.89
C GLU A 161 21.95 -8.60 -7.70
N GLU A 162 23.01 -9.18 -7.16
CA GLU A 162 24.28 -9.37 -7.88
C GLU A 162 24.10 -10.24 -9.13
N SER A 163 23.31 -11.32 -9.02
CA SER A 163 23.03 -12.22 -10.15
C SER A 163 22.19 -11.55 -11.27
N GLU A 164 21.23 -10.70 -10.91
CA GLU A 164 20.42 -9.95 -11.89
C GLU A 164 21.20 -8.75 -12.48
N GLY A 165 22.11 -8.16 -11.70
CA GLY A 165 23.01 -7.09 -12.14
C GLY A 165 24.02 -7.57 -13.19
N PHE A 166 24.54 -8.79 -13.05
CA PHE A 166 25.46 -9.39 -14.01
C PHE A 166 24.81 -9.59 -15.39
N ASP A 167 23.54 -9.98 -15.43
CA ASP A 167 22.71 -10.12 -16.64
C ASP A 167 22.57 -8.82 -17.44
N THR A 168 22.83 -7.67 -16.81
CA THR A 168 22.73 -6.34 -17.44
C THR A 168 24.05 -5.86 -18.04
N ILE A 169 25.20 -6.33 -17.53
CA ILE A 169 26.54 -5.87 -17.95
C ILE A 169 27.09 -6.69 -19.13
N GLU A 170 26.81 -8.00 -19.23
CA GLU A 170 27.30 -8.82 -20.36
C GLU A 170 26.34 -8.88 -21.57
N GLY A 171 25.17 -8.22 -21.50
CA GLY A 171 24.08 -8.41 -22.47
C GLY A 171 23.71 -7.25 -23.40
N ARG A 172 24.45 -6.12 -23.45
CA ARG A 172 24.06 -4.97 -24.31
C ARG A 172 25.20 -4.39 -25.14
N ALA A 173 25.64 -5.17 -26.11
CA ALA A 173 26.09 -4.68 -27.41
C ALA A 173 24.95 -4.86 -28.45
N ALA A 174 23.82 -4.17 -28.28
CA ALA A 174 22.84 -3.98 -29.35
C ALA A 174 21.91 -2.79 -29.04
N ALA A 175 21.73 -1.95 -30.05
CA ALA A 175 21.04 -0.68 -30.01
C ALA A 175 19.49 -0.80 -29.99
N GLN A 176 18.87 0.32 -29.58
CA GLN A 176 17.52 0.82 -29.88
C GLN A 176 16.37 0.64 -28.86
N SER A 177 15.79 1.82 -28.58
CA SER A 177 14.41 2.18 -28.23
C SER A 177 13.74 1.55 -27.02
N SER A 178 13.43 2.45 -26.08
CA SER A 178 12.68 2.28 -24.84
C SER A 178 13.42 1.51 -23.74
N PRO A 179 13.51 2.06 -22.52
CA PRO A 179 13.96 1.28 -21.39
C PRO A 179 13.07 0.03 -21.29
N PRO A 180 13.65 -1.17 -21.09
CA PRO A 180 12.82 -2.34 -20.80
C PRO A 180 11.93 -2.00 -19.61
N PRO A 181 10.68 -2.50 -19.54
CA PRO A 181 9.89 -2.39 -18.32
C PRO A 181 10.75 -2.87 -17.14
N PRO A 182 10.72 -2.20 -15.98
CA PRO A 182 11.53 -2.63 -14.84
C PRO A 182 11.25 -4.11 -14.60
N LYS A 183 12.26 -4.97 -14.81
CA LYS A 183 12.20 -6.38 -14.42
C LYS A 183 11.79 -6.40 -12.95
N GLU A 184 10.86 -7.27 -12.58
CA GLU A 184 10.31 -7.35 -11.21
C GLU A 184 11.41 -7.17 -10.17
N SER A 185 11.42 -6.03 -9.49
CA SER A 185 12.46 -5.68 -8.53
C SER A 185 12.17 -6.41 -7.22
N GLY A 186 12.79 -7.58 -7.02
CA GLY A 186 12.84 -8.28 -5.73
C GLY A 186 12.30 -9.71 -5.72
N LEU A 187 12.46 -10.35 -4.56
CA LEU A 187 12.02 -11.71 -4.27
C LEU A 187 10.72 -11.73 -3.46
N SER A 188 9.83 -12.71 -3.71
CA SER A 188 8.70 -12.97 -2.80
C SER A 188 9.11 -13.77 -1.57
N VAL A 189 8.26 -13.77 -0.54
CA VAL A 189 8.41 -14.61 0.66
C VAL A 189 8.63 -16.08 0.29
N SER A 190 7.84 -16.64 -0.63
CA SER A 190 7.98 -18.04 -1.08
C SER A 190 9.32 -18.32 -1.75
N GLN A 191 9.87 -17.36 -2.48
CA GLN A 191 11.19 -17.46 -3.10
C GLN A 191 12.32 -17.40 -2.05
N LEU A 192 12.16 -16.56 -1.03
CA LEU A 192 13.10 -16.44 0.08
C LEU A 192 13.08 -17.67 0.99
N ILE A 193 11.91 -18.25 1.28
CA ILE A 193 11.79 -19.53 2.01
C ILE A 193 12.59 -20.62 1.31
N LYS A 194 12.40 -20.79 0.00
CA LYS A 194 13.11 -21.82 -0.78
C LYS A 194 14.63 -21.64 -0.78
N ARG A 195 15.12 -20.40 -0.86
CA ARG A 195 16.56 -20.10 -0.91
C ARG A 195 17.21 -20.19 0.48
N THR A 196 16.55 -19.67 1.50
CA THR A 196 17.07 -19.64 2.87
C THR A 196 16.89 -20.98 3.60
N GLN A 197 15.95 -21.83 3.17
CA GLN A 197 15.54 -23.04 3.89
C GLN A 197 15.08 -22.76 5.33
N LEU A 198 14.62 -21.54 5.60
CA LEU A 198 14.07 -21.14 6.90
C LEU A 198 12.54 -21.35 6.92
N PRO A 199 11.94 -21.58 8.11
CA PRO A 199 10.49 -21.62 8.25
C PRO A 199 9.84 -20.31 7.77
N ALA A 200 8.62 -20.39 7.25
CA ALA A 200 7.90 -19.24 6.71
C ALA A 200 7.82 -18.07 7.70
N LYS A 201 7.41 -18.34 8.94
CA LYS A 201 7.30 -17.31 9.98
C LYS A 201 8.65 -16.65 10.30
N THR A 202 9.74 -17.42 10.25
CA THR A 202 11.10 -16.90 10.47
C THR A 202 11.51 -15.94 9.35
N VAL A 203 11.23 -16.26 8.09
CA VAL A 203 11.47 -15.36 6.95
C VAL A 203 10.62 -14.10 7.06
N GLU A 204 9.36 -14.22 7.47
CA GLU A 204 8.48 -13.05 7.65
C GLU A 204 8.99 -12.11 8.74
N CYS A 205 9.35 -12.63 9.90
CA CYS A 205 9.94 -11.83 10.99
C CYS A 205 11.27 -11.21 10.57
N ALA A 206 12.12 -11.95 9.85
CA ALA A 206 13.40 -11.43 9.38
C ALA A 206 13.23 -10.25 8.40
N LEU A 207 12.33 -10.37 7.43
CA LEU A 207 12.01 -9.27 6.52
C LEU A 207 11.44 -8.06 7.26
N ALA A 208 10.55 -8.26 8.25
CA ALA A 208 10.00 -7.18 9.06
C ALA A 208 11.10 -6.42 9.83
N THR A 209 12.05 -7.15 10.42
CA THR A 209 13.24 -6.55 11.05
C THR A 209 14.06 -5.77 10.03
N LEU A 210 14.36 -6.35 8.87
CA LEU A 210 15.19 -5.69 7.85
C LEU A 210 14.55 -4.43 7.26
N ILE A 211 13.22 -4.40 7.12
CA ILE A 211 12.46 -3.19 6.75
C ILE A 211 12.60 -2.13 7.85
N SER A 212 12.47 -2.52 9.12
CA SER A 212 12.65 -1.62 10.27
C SER A 212 14.06 -1.01 10.35
N TRP A 213 15.05 -1.71 9.79
CA TRP A 213 16.44 -1.26 9.68
C TRP A 213 16.72 -0.45 8.41
N ASN A 214 15.73 -0.19 7.56
CA ASN A 214 15.88 0.44 6.25
C ASN A 214 16.93 -0.27 5.36
N ALA A 215 17.08 -1.58 5.53
CA ALA A 215 17.99 -2.41 4.74
C ALA A 215 17.27 -3.10 3.56
N VAL A 216 15.95 -3.26 3.68
CA VAL A 216 15.08 -3.89 2.69
C VAL A 216 13.87 -3.00 2.46
N ASP A 217 13.53 -2.84 1.19
CA ASP A 217 12.29 -2.19 0.74
C ASP A 217 11.40 -3.22 0.04
N PHE A 218 10.15 -2.85 -0.27
CA PHE A 218 9.19 -3.72 -0.92
C PHE A 218 8.37 -3.02 -2.00
N THR A 219 7.99 -3.79 -3.01
CA THR A 219 7.07 -3.37 -4.07
C THR A 219 5.90 -4.34 -4.18
N ALA A 220 4.71 -3.82 -4.41
CA ALA A 220 3.48 -4.58 -4.56
C ALA A 220 2.96 -4.44 -5.99
N GLY A 221 2.52 -5.56 -6.55
CA GLY A 221 1.92 -5.60 -7.88
C GLY A 221 1.01 -6.81 -8.02
N GLU A 222 0.64 -7.11 -9.27
CA GLU A 222 -0.30 -8.21 -9.60
C GLU A 222 0.17 -9.58 -9.07
N LYS A 223 1.48 -9.82 -9.03
CA LYS A 223 2.08 -11.07 -8.55
C LYS A 223 2.36 -11.11 -7.04
N GLY A 224 1.87 -10.11 -6.30
CA GLY A 224 2.06 -9.96 -4.87
C GLY A 224 3.22 -9.04 -4.51
N ILE A 225 3.71 -9.18 -3.27
CA ILE A 225 4.75 -8.31 -2.69
C ILE A 225 6.13 -8.92 -2.92
N ARG A 226 7.04 -8.09 -3.43
CA ARG A 226 8.46 -8.35 -3.67
C ARG A 226 9.31 -7.54 -2.70
N PHE A 227 10.42 -8.12 -2.26
CA PHE A 227 11.36 -7.52 -1.33
C PHE A 227 12.74 -7.42 -1.99
N GLN A 228 13.39 -6.28 -1.85
CA GLN A 228 14.68 -5.97 -2.44
C GLN A 228 15.52 -5.12 -1.48
N LEU A 229 16.81 -5.00 -1.71
CA LEU A 229 17.65 -4.12 -0.89
C LEU A 229 17.25 -2.67 -1.13
N THR A 230 17.27 -1.89 -0.06
CA THR A 230 17.10 -0.44 -0.16
C THR A 230 18.26 0.15 -0.96
N GLN A 231 17.95 0.86 -2.05
CA GLN A 231 18.96 1.56 -2.86
C GLN A 231 19.43 2.80 -2.09
N VAL A 232 20.73 2.90 -1.83
CA VAL A 232 21.38 4.02 -1.13
C VAL A 232 21.94 5.03 -2.13
#